data_AF-A0A9R0B5I9-F1
#
_entry.id   AF-A0A9R0B5I9-F1
#
_cell.length_a   1.000
_cell.length_b   1.000
_cell.length_c   1.000
_cell.angle_alpha   90.00
_cell.angle_beta   90.00
_cell.angle_gamma   90.00
#
_symmetry.space_group_name_H-M   'P 1'
#
loop_
_entity.id
_entity.type
_entity.pdbx_description
1 polymer ?
#
loop_
_entity_poly.entity_id
_entity_poly.type
_entity_poly.pdbx_seq_one_letter_code
_entity_poly.pdbx_strand_id
1 'polypeptide(L)'
;MRSWRWFLSRVMRLFLRWFRLCPRRGRRKRPSRLRDLWHYWRVLLKSLYYNVLTNSDTALDCVFEPIYWLVDNMTRWFGVVFVSLVIVLTSSVVIIVYLCVLPIIFSTYPVHWILWHLCYGHWNLLMLVYHYYKATTTYPGFPPQEKTDIPTVTLCKKCIVPKPARTHHCSICSRCILKMDHHCPWLNNCVGHFNHRYFFSFCLFMTMACIYCSISAKDMFLDAYNAIESSYQTPPPAFTRQERMVHKSLVYLWVLTSSVAVALGGLTLWHAMLISRGETSVERHINRKERKRLRLKGKVFRNPYHRGKINNWKIFFGVEKQSDWLTRVLLPSGHLPHGDGLTWDCPSHRNNTMAI
;
A
#
# COMPACT_ATOMS: atom_id res chain seq x y z
N MET A 1 7.06 76.88 -35.09
CA MET A 1 8.35 76.50 -34.47
C MET A 1 8.74 77.49 -33.36
N ARG A 2 8.24 77.26 -32.13
CA ARG A 2 8.65 77.90 -30.87
C ARG A 2 8.50 76.81 -29.79
N SER A 3 9.35 75.79 -29.86
CA SER A 3 10.67 75.72 -29.22
C SER A 3 10.56 74.91 -27.92
N TRP A 4 10.63 73.60 -28.13
CA TRP A 4 11.07 72.53 -27.22
C TRP A 4 12.08 72.93 -26.12
N ARG A 5 12.85 74.02 -26.30
CA ARG A 5 13.73 74.59 -25.27
C ARG A 5 12.98 75.03 -24.01
N TRP A 6 11.72 75.45 -24.11
CA TRP A 6 10.95 75.89 -22.93
C TRP A 6 10.58 74.70 -22.03
N PHE A 7 10.17 73.58 -22.62
CA PHE A 7 9.83 72.34 -21.93
C PHE A 7 11.06 71.68 -21.31
N LEU A 8 12.16 71.57 -22.06
CA LEU A 8 13.45 71.08 -21.55
C LEU A 8 13.98 71.92 -20.38
N SER A 9 13.81 73.25 -20.40
CA SER A 9 14.25 74.11 -19.29
C SER A 9 13.41 73.94 -18.01
N ARG A 10 12.15 73.54 -18.14
CA ARG A 10 11.23 73.31 -17.01
C ARG A 10 11.50 71.96 -16.37
N VAL A 11 11.72 70.94 -17.19
CA VAL A 11 12.14 69.60 -16.75
C VAL A 11 13.52 69.68 -16.08
N MET A 12 14.48 70.40 -16.66
CA MET A 12 15.82 70.55 -16.09
C MET A 12 15.82 71.38 -14.79
N ARG A 13 14.97 72.40 -14.66
CA ARG A 13 14.78 73.15 -13.39
C ARG A 13 14.09 72.31 -12.31
N LEU A 14 13.16 71.43 -12.67
CA LEU A 14 12.54 70.49 -11.73
C LEU A 14 13.53 69.41 -11.28
N PHE A 15 14.36 68.89 -12.18
CA PHE A 15 15.45 67.97 -11.84
C PHE A 15 16.51 68.63 -10.94
N LEU A 16 16.89 69.88 -11.20
CA LEU A 16 17.83 70.63 -10.35
C LEU A 16 17.24 70.99 -8.98
N ARG A 17 15.93 71.29 -8.88
CA ARG A 17 15.24 71.47 -7.60
C ARG A 17 15.16 70.15 -6.80
N TRP A 18 14.93 69.03 -7.47
CA TRP A 18 14.95 67.70 -6.85
C TRP A 18 16.33 67.36 -6.28
N PHE A 19 17.41 67.64 -7.03
CA PHE A 19 18.78 67.40 -6.57
C PHE A 19 19.21 68.34 -5.42
N ARG A 20 18.67 69.56 -5.34
CA ARG A 20 18.97 70.52 -4.26
C ARG A 20 18.16 70.29 -2.97
N LEU A 21 17.03 69.59 -3.04
CA LEU A 21 16.24 69.19 -1.87
C LEU A 21 16.74 67.87 -1.23
N CYS A 22 17.85 67.30 -1.70
CA CYS A 22 18.55 66.23 -1.01
C CYS A 22 19.47 66.84 0.08
N PRO A 23 19.22 66.60 1.37
CA PRO A 23 20.14 67.01 2.42
C PRO A 23 21.47 66.26 2.24
N ARG A 24 22.55 67.00 2.00
CA ARG A 24 23.91 66.45 2.15
C ARG A 24 24.21 66.32 3.65
N ARG A 25 24.77 65.16 4.00
CA ARG A 25 25.29 64.70 5.31
C ARG A 25 24.29 64.13 6.30
N GLY A 26 24.16 62.81 6.20
CA GLY A 26 23.81 61.89 7.29
C GLY A 26 23.86 60.47 6.73
N ARG A 27 24.91 59.72 7.04
CA ARG A 27 25.21 58.38 6.51
C ARG A 27 24.13 57.38 6.98
N ARG A 28 22.98 57.33 6.31
CA ARG A 28 21.96 56.27 6.48
C ARG A 28 21.51 55.79 5.10
N LYS A 29 21.91 54.56 4.76
CA LYS A 29 21.45 53.83 3.57
C LYS A 29 19.92 53.82 3.58
N ARG A 30 19.28 54.55 2.67
CA ARG A 30 17.85 54.37 2.36
C ARG A 30 17.69 52.96 1.78
N PRO A 31 16.97 52.02 2.42
CA PRO A 31 16.66 50.78 1.72
C PRO A 31 15.76 51.14 0.53
N SER A 32 16.02 50.51 -0.62
CA SER A 32 15.22 50.79 -1.81
C SER A 32 13.78 50.37 -1.54
N ARG A 33 12.78 51.18 -1.91
CA ARG A 33 11.35 50.84 -1.77
C ARG A 33 11.04 49.44 -2.32
N LEU A 34 11.73 49.02 -3.37
CA LEU A 34 11.67 47.68 -3.95
C LEU A 34 12.17 46.59 -3.00
N ARG A 35 13.24 46.85 -2.25
CA ARG A 35 13.75 45.94 -1.24
C ARG A 35 12.83 45.86 -0.03
N ASP A 36 12.20 46.96 0.37
CA ASP A 36 11.19 46.95 1.44
C ASP A 36 9.92 46.23 1.01
N LEU A 37 9.44 46.45 -0.23
CA LEU A 37 8.34 45.69 -0.84
C LEU A 37 8.69 44.20 -0.95
N TRP A 38 9.91 43.86 -1.36
CA TRP A 38 10.38 42.48 -1.41
C TRP A 38 10.44 41.85 -0.02
N HIS A 39 10.94 42.57 0.99
CA HIS A 39 10.94 42.10 2.37
C HIS A 39 9.51 41.90 2.90
N TYR A 40 8.61 42.84 2.64
CA TYR A 40 7.21 42.75 3.03
C TYR A 40 6.50 41.58 2.34
N TRP A 41 6.68 41.42 1.04
CA TRP A 41 6.13 40.30 0.28
C TRP A 41 6.72 38.95 0.74
N ARG A 42 8.02 38.90 1.03
CA ARG A 42 8.67 37.73 1.61
C ARG A 42 8.17 37.41 3.01
N VAL A 43 7.85 38.41 3.83
CA VAL A 43 7.22 38.23 5.15
C VAL A 43 5.80 37.73 4.98
N LEU A 44 4.97 38.34 4.12
CA LEU A 44 3.61 37.88 3.81
C LEU A 44 3.58 36.43 3.31
N LEU A 45 4.47 36.08 2.37
CA LEU A 45 4.64 34.70 1.95
C LEU A 45 5.01 33.80 3.13
N LYS A 46 6.00 34.18 3.94
CA LYS A 46 6.35 33.39 5.13
C LYS A 46 5.18 33.30 6.11
N SER A 47 4.36 34.32 6.28
CA SER A 47 3.17 34.30 7.15
C SER A 47 2.09 33.37 6.61
N LEU A 48 1.93 33.29 5.28
CA LEU A 48 0.98 32.40 4.60
C LEU A 48 1.44 30.94 4.59
N TYR A 49 2.74 30.67 4.42
CA TYR A 49 3.32 29.33 4.22
C TYR A 49 4.06 28.75 5.43
N TYR A 50 4.31 29.55 6.48
CA TYR A 50 4.95 29.13 7.74
C TYR A 50 4.08 29.58 8.92
N ASN A 51 2.89 29.00 9.03
CA ASN A 51 2.15 29.00 10.29
C ASN A 51 1.98 27.55 10.78
N VAL A 52 1.53 27.36 12.02
CA VAL A 52 1.36 26.02 12.63
C VAL A 52 0.42 25.10 11.82
N LEU A 53 -0.50 25.68 11.04
CA LEU A 53 -1.52 25.01 10.24
C LEU A 53 -1.15 24.90 8.74
N THR A 54 -0.22 25.70 8.23
CA THR A 54 0.15 25.78 6.80
C THR A 54 1.67 25.75 6.67
N ASN A 55 2.20 24.65 6.16
CA ASN A 55 3.62 24.44 5.85
C ASN A 55 3.83 24.19 4.35
N SER A 56 5.08 24.08 3.91
CA SER A 56 5.42 23.78 2.50
C SER A 56 4.77 22.50 1.97
N ASP A 57 4.63 21.48 2.82
CA ASP A 57 3.97 20.22 2.47
C ASP A 57 2.49 20.44 2.14
N THR A 58 1.80 21.28 2.93
CA THR A 58 0.38 21.61 2.71
C THR A 58 0.19 22.35 1.39
N ALA A 59 1.11 23.26 1.04
CA ALA A 59 1.06 23.97 -0.23
C ALA A 59 1.26 23.04 -1.43
N LEU A 60 2.22 22.11 -1.34
CA LEU A 60 2.42 21.08 -2.36
C LEU A 60 1.19 20.19 -2.49
N ASP A 61 0.60 19.75 -1.37
CA ASP A 61 -0.62 18.94 -1.39
C ASP A 61 -1.77 19.64 -2.14
N CYS A 62 -1.96 20.95 -1.94
CA CYS A 62 -2.96 21.73 -2.68
C CYS A 62 -2.65 21.82 -4.19
N VAL A 63 -1.39 22.04 -4.57
CA VAL A 63 -1.00 22.12 -5.99
C VAL A 63 -1.19 20.78 -6.71
N PHE A 64 -0.89 19.67 -6.04
CA PHE A 64 -1.01 18.33 -6.60
C PHE A 64 -2.41 17.72 -6.44
N GLU A 65 -3.36 18.41 -5.80
CA GLU A 65 -4.71 17.91 -5.57
C GLU A 65 -5.44 17.44 -6.84
N PRO A 66 -5.38 18.16 -8.00
CA PRO A 66 -5.99 17.69 -9.24
C PRO A 66 -5.35 16.40 -9.77
N ILE A 67 -4.03 16.25 -9.58
CA ILE A 67 -3.29 15.05 -10.00
C ILE A 67 -3.68 13.87 -9.09
N TYR A 68 -3.73 14.09 -7.78
CA TYR A 68 -4.20 13.06 -6.84
C TYR A 68 -5.63 12.63 -7.18
N TRP A 69 -6.52 13.57 -7.50
CA TRP A 69 -7.88 13.24 -7.92
C TRP A 69 -7.91 12.38 -9.19
N LEU A 70 -7.12 12.74 -10.20
CA LEU A 70 -7.03 11.96 -11.45
C LEU A 70 -6.54 10.53 -11.18
N VAL A 71 -5.44 10.39 -10.42
CA VAL A 71 -4.86 9.09 -10.07
C VAL A 71 -5.84 8.26 -9.23
N ASP A 72 -6.49 8.86 -8.24
CA ASP A 72 -7.48 8.20 -7.41
C ASP A 72 -8.67 7.71 -8.24
N ASN A 73 -9.17 8.54 -9.16
CA ASN A 73 -10.28 8.19 -10.03
C ASN A 73 -9.91 7.05 -11.01
N MET A 74 -8.72 7.13 -11.62
CA MET A 74 -8.20 6.04 -12.46
C MET A 74 -8.06 4.75 -11.64
N THR A 75 -7.48 4.82 -10.44
CA THR A 75 -7.25 3.66 -9.57
C THR A 75 -8.55 2.94 -9.19
N ARG A 76 -9.65 3.68 -9.00
CA ARG A 76 -10.98 3.08 -8.76
C ARG A 76 -11.45 2.22 -9.93
N TRP A 77 -11.32 2.71 -11.16
CA TRP A 77 -11.69 1.95 -12.36
C TRP A 77 -10.79 0.73 -12.55
N PHE A 78 -9.48 0.89 -12.33
CA PHE A 78 -8.55 -0.23 -12.43
C PHE A 78 -8.79 -1.32 -11.38
N GLY A 79 -9.39 -1.00 -10.23
CA GLY A 79 -9.72 -2.00 -9.21
C GLY A 79 -10.55 -3.16 -9.74
N VAL A 80 -11.60 -2.87 -10.54
CA VAL A 80 -12.44 -3.91 -11.16
C VAL A 80 -11.65 -4.75 -12.16
N VAL A 81 -10.78 -4.11 -12.94
CA VAL A 81 -9.90 -4.79 -13.90
C VAL A 81 -8.94 -5.73 -13.20
N PHE A 82 -8.29 -5.30 -12.11
CA PHE A 82 -7.37 -6.13 -11.36
C PHE A 82 -8.06 -7.31 -10.66
N VAL A 83 -9.26 -7.11 -10.10
CA VAL A 83 -10.04 -8.21 -9.52
C VAL A 83 -10.42 -9.24 -10.60
N SER A 84 -10.89 -8.75 -11.75
CA SER A 84 -11.22 -9.62 -12.89
C SER A 84 -10.00 -10.39 -13.39
N LEU A 85 -8.84 -9.73 -13.45
CA LEU A 85 -7.57 -10.34 -13.85
C LEU A 85 -7.16 -11.47 -12.90
N VAL A 86 -7.25 -11.27 -11.58
CA VAL A 86 -6.94 -12.32 -10.59
C VAL A 86 -7.84 -13.53 -10.78
N ILE A 87 -9.15 -13.30 -10.98
CA ILE A 87 -10.12 -14.39 -11.22
C ILE A 87 -9.76 -15.14 -12.50
N VAL A 88 -9.56 -14.44 -13.62
CA VAL A 88 -9.24 -15.07 -14.92
C VAL A 88 -7.93 -15.86 -14.87
N LEU A 89 -6.87 -15.30 -14.29
CA LEU A 89 -5.57 -15.98 -14.18
C LEU A 89 -5.63 -17.18 -13.23
N THR A 90 -6.37 -17.09 -12.13
CA THR A 90 -6.53 -18.22 -11.21
C THR A 90 -7.35 -19.32 -11.87
N SER A 91 -8.44 -18.97 -12.55
CA SER A 91 -9.27 -19.93 -13.29
C SER A 91 -8.50 -20.60 -14.43
N SER A 92 -7.66 -19.87 -15.18
CA SER A 92 -6.85 -20.47 -16.25
C SER A 92 -5.85 -21.49 -15.70
N VAL A 93 -5.18 -21.18 -14.58
CA VAL A 93 -4.28 -22.12 -13.90
C VAL A 93 -5.03 -23.37 -13.43
N VAL A 94 -6.19 -23.19 -12.79
CA VAL A 94 -7.02 -24.31 -12.33
C VAL A 94 -7.44 -25.19 -13.50
N ILE A 95 -7.93 -24.60 -14.60
CA ILE A 95 -8.33 -25.34 -15.80
C ILE A 95 -7.15 -26.16 -16.36
N ILE A 96 -5.96 -25.57 -16.48
CA ILE A 96 -4.79 -26.29 -16.99
C ILE A 96 -4.38 -27.42 -16.02
N VAL A 97 -4.46 -27.19 -14.71
CA VAL A 97 -4.15 -28.24 -13.72
C VAL A 97 -5.09 -29.43 -13.89
N TYR A 98 -6.40 -29.21 -14.00
CA TYR A 98 -7.37 -30.31 -14.12
C TYR A 98 -7.35 -30.98 -15.50
N LEU A 99 -7.17 -30.22 -16.59
CA LEU A 99 -7.26 -30.77 -17.95
C LEU A 99 -5.93 -31.32 -18.48
N CYS A 100 -4.79 -30.81 -18.01
CA CYS A 100 -3.47 -31.19 -18.52
C CYS A 100 -2.62 -31.88 -17.45
N VAL A 101 -2.50 -31.28 -16.27
CA VAL A 101 -1.55 -31.77 -15.25
C VAL A 101 -2.06 -33.03 -14.55
N LEU A 102 -3.31 -33.02 -14.10
CA LEU A 102 -3.89 -34.10 -13.31
C LEU A 102 -3.97 -35.44 -14.08
N PRO A 103 -4.34 -35.48 -15.38
CA PRO A 103 -4.26 -36.71 -16.16
C PRO A 103 -2.85 -37.30 -16.24
N ILE A 104 -1.84 -36.45 -16.40
CA ILE A 104 -0.42 -36.87 -16.42
C ILE A 104 -0.01 -37.39 -15.04
N ILE A 105 -0.46 -36.74 -13.96
CA ILE A 105 -0.19 -37.21 -12.60
C ILE A 105 -0.78 -38.61 -12.38
N PHE A 106 -2.03 -38.84 -12.82
CA PHE A 106 -2.69 -40.14 -12.69
C PHE A 106 -2.01 -41.25 -13.49
N SER A 107 -1.44 -40.96 -14.66
CA SER A 107 -0.77 -41.96 -15.49
C SER A 107 0.66 -42.28 -15.02
N THR A 108 1.34 -41.31 -14.39
CA THR A 108 2.80 -41.37 -14.18
C THR A 108 3.19 -41.65 -12.73
N TYR A 109 2.42 -41.17 -11.75
CA TYR A 109 2.83 -41.19 -10.34
C TYR A 109 2.10 -42.29 -9.54
N PRO A 110 2.72 -42.80 -8.46
CA PRO A 110 2.08 -43.76 -7.58
C PRO A 110 0.94 -43.14 -6.76
N VAL A 111 0.05 -43.99 -6.24
CA VAL A 111 -1.19 -43.61 -5.54
C VAL A 111 -0.97 -42.60 -4.40
N HIS A 112 0.11 -42.72 -3.62
CA HIS A 112 0.35 -41.79 -2.51
C HIS A 112 0.64 -40.34 -2.98
N TRP A 113 1.34 -40.17 -4.11
CA TRP A 113 1.57 -38.86 -4.71
C TRP A 113 0.30 -38.30 -5.32
N ILE A 114 -0.51 -39.15 -5.96
CA ILE A 114 -1.83 -38.79 -6.46
C ILE A 114 -2.70 -38.25 -5.30
N LEU A 115 -2.78 -38.99 -4.18
CA LEU A 115 -3.52 -38.56 -2.99
C LEU A 115 -3.00 -37.25 -2.42
N TRP A 116 -1.67 -37.07 -2.38
CA TRP A 116 -1.08 -35.78 -1.97
C TRP A 116 -1.55 -34.64 -2.86
N HIS A 117 -1.47 -34.78 -4.18
CA HIS A 117 -1.88 -33.73 -5.12
C HIS A 117 -3.37 -33.40 -5.01
N LEU A 118 -4.22 -34.41 -4.82
CA LEU A 118 -5.65 -34.21 -4.60
C LEU A 118 -5.90 -33.51 -3.26
N CYS A 119 -5.41 -34.03 -2.15
CA CYS A 119 -5.68 -33.48 -0.82
C CYS A 119 -5.10 -32.08 -0.64
N TYR A 120 -3.80 -31.90 -0.90
CA TYR A 120 -3.15 -30.59 -0.74
C TYR A 120 -3.65 -29.58 -1.78
N GLY A 121 -3.79 -30.00 -3.05
CA GLY A 121 -4.25 -29.13 -4.12
C GLY A 121 -5.65 -28.57 -3.86
N HIS A 122 -6.60 -29.42 -3.46
CA HIS A 122 -7.96 -28.98 -3.16
C HIS A 122 -8.03 -28.16 -1.86
N TRP A 123 -7.29 -28.54 -0.82
CA TRP A 123 -7.22 -27.75 0.41
C TRP A 123 -6.69 -26.35 0.14
N ASN A 124 -5.60 -26.23 -0.62
CA ASN A 124 -5.01 -24.94 -0.94
C ASN A 124 -5.94 -24.10 -1.82
N LEU A 125 -6.58 -24.70 -2.84
CA LEU A 125 -7.58 -24.03 -3.68
C LEU A 125 -8.76 -23.50 -2.86
N LEU A 126 -9.29 -24.30 -1.94
CA LEU A 126 -10.37 -23.88 -1.03
C LEU A 126 -9.95 -22.68 -0.19
N MET A 127 -8.77 -22.75 0.43
CA MET A 127 -8.24 -21.67 1.25
C MET A 127 -7.99 -20.41 0.43
N LEU A 128 -7.45 -20.54 -0.77
CA LEU A 128 -7.21 -19.44 -1.70
C LEU A 128 -8.50 -18.71 -2.06
N VAL A 129 -9.49 -19.46 -2.56
CA VAL A 129 -10.79 -18.89 -3.00
C VAL A 129 -11.50 -18.24 -1.82
N TYR A 130 -11.55 -18.91 -0.66
CA TYR A 130 -12.20 -18.38 0.52
C TYR A 130 -11.58 -17.06 0.99
N HIS A 131 -10.25 -17.01 1.13
CA HIS A 131 -9.59 -15.82 1.63
C HIS A 131 -9.62 -14.68 0.62
N TYR A 132 -9.54 -14.96 -0.69
CA TYR A 132 -9.70 -13.93 -1.71
C TYR A 132 -11.11 -13.34 -1.67
N TYR A 133 -12.15 -14.18 -1.64
CA TYR A 133 -13.54 -13.75 -1.51
C TYR A 133 -13.75 -12.89 -0.26
N LYS A 134 -13.24 -13.34 0.89
CA LYS A 134 -13.37 -12.58 2.14
C LYS A 134 -12.58 -11.27 2.12
N ALA A 135 -11.40 -11.23 1.50
CA ALA A 135 -10.61 -10.02 1.40
C ALA A 135 -11.28 -8.94 0.51
N THR A 136 -11.93 -9.35 -0.59
CA THR A 136 -12.65 -8.42 -1.48
C THR A 136 -13.97 -7.95 -0.88
N THR A 137 -14.76 -8.84 -0.28
CA THR A 137 -16.13 -8.53 0.18
C THR A 137 -16.25 -8.02 1.61
N THR A 138 -15.28 -8.31 2.48
CA THR A 138 -15.36 -7.87 3.88
C THR A 138 -14.99 -6.40 3.98
N TYR A 139 -15.88 -5.60 4.56
CA TYR A 139 -15.60 -4.19 4.84
C TYR A 139 -14.38 -4.03 5.77
N PRO A 140 -13.50 -3.06 5.52
CA PRO A 140 -12.26 -2.91 6.30
C PRO A 140 -12.46 -2.33 7.70
N GLY A 141 -13.60 -1.71 7.96
CA GLY A 141 -13.94 -1.04 9.22
C GLY A 141 -13.86 0.48 9.13
N PHE A 142 -14.90 1.15 9.63
CA PHE A 142 -15.04 2.60 9.58
C PHE A 142 -15.27 3.15 11.00
N PRO A 143 -14.71 4.33 11.33
CA PRO A 143 -15.03 4.97 12.60
C PRO A 143 -16.49 5.44 12.61
N PRO A 144 -17.13 5.52 13.79
CA PRO A 144 -18.46 6.12 13.93
C PRO A 144 -18.44 7.58 13.46
N GLN A 145 -19.54 8.05 12.88
CA GLN A 145 -19.67 9.44 12.42
C GLN A 145 -20.06 10.40 13.54
N GLU A 146 -20.64 9.88 14.62
CA GLU A 146 -21.06 10.67 15.77
C GLU A 146 -19.92 10.89 16.77
N LYS A 147 -20.01 11.97 17.56
CA LYS A 147 -19.07 12.22 18.65
C LYS A 147 -19.29 11.19 19.75
N THR A 148 -18.39 10.23 19.82
CA THR A 148 -18.28 9.26 20.91
C THR A 148 -17.17 9.65 21.87
N ASP A 149 -17.24 9.24 23.15
CA ASP A 149 -16.18 9.41 24.17
C ASP A 149 -14.92 8.56 23.92
N ILE A 150 -14.74 8.09 22.67
CA ILE A 150 -13.60 7.27 22.27
C ILE A 150 -12.33 8.13 22.25
N PRO A 151 -11.23 7.69 22.86
CA PRO A 151 -9.96 8.41 22.81
C PRO A 151 -9.50 8.57 21.36
N THR A 152 -9.38 9.82 20.91
CA THR A 152 -9.01 10.15 19.54
C THR A 152 -7.64 10.82 19.50
N VAL A 153 -6.85 10.47 18.50
CA VAL A 153 -5.47 10.96 18.38
C VAL A 153 -5.42 12.29 17.64
N THR A 154 -6.27 12.43 16.61
CA THR A 154 -6.33 13.62 15.74
C THR A 154 -7.71 13.70 15.06
N LEU A 155 -8.04 14.85 14.47
CA LEU A 155 -9.21 14.99 13.59
C LEU A 155 -8.83 14.70 12.13
N CYS A 156 -9.68 14.00 11.38
CA CYS A 156 -9.51 13.88 9.93
C CYS A 156 -9.91 15.20 9.25
N LYS A 157 -8.97 15.85 8.55
CA LYS A 157 -9.26 17.10 7.82
C LYS A 157 -10.27 16.93 6.67
N LYS A 158 -10.36 15.74 6.07
CA LYS A 158 -11.25 15.47 4.91
C LYS A 158 -12.64 15.00 5.35
N CYS A 159 -12.71 14.11 6.33
CA CYS A 159 -13.99 13.57 6.82
C CYS A 159 -14.60 14.40 7.96
N ILE A 160 -13.82 15.27 8.60
CA ILE A 160 -14.23 16.05 9.80
C ILE A 160 -14.70 15.15 10.96
N VAL A 161 -14.21 13.90 11.00
CA VAL A 161 -14.47 12.96 12.10
C VAL A 161 -13.24 12.79 12.99
N PRO A 162 -13.41 12.63 14.31
CA PRO A 162 -12.34 12.22 15.20
C PRO A 162 -11.74 10.89 14.74
N LYS A 163 -10.41 10.78 14.71
CA LYS A 163 -9.71 9.57 14.30
C LYS A 163 -9.34 8.75 15.54
N PRO A 164 -9.94 7.55 15.72
CA PRO A 164 -9.43 6.59 16.68
C PRO A 164 -7.98 6.24 16.38
N ALA A 165 -7.29 5.65 17.36
CA ALA A 165 -5.92 5.21 17.16
C ALA A 165 -5.81 4.23 15.96
N ARG A 166 -4.67 4.31 15.25
CA ARG A 166 -4.35 3.49 14.05
C ARG A 166 -5.28 3.72 12.85
N THR A 167 -6.18 4.71 12.89
CA THR A 167 -7.10 5.05 11.80
C THR A 167 -6.44 6.02 10.81
N HIS A 168 -6.63 5.80 9.51
CA HIS A 168 -6.14 6.70 8.46
C HIS A 168 -7.19 6.94 7.38
N HIS A 169 -7.14 8.10 6.73
CA HIS A 169 -8.03 8.43 5.62
C HIS A 169 -7.45 7.86 4.32
N CYS A 170 -8.25 7.09 3.60
CA CYS A 170 -7.92 6.67 2.24
C CYS A 170 -8.65 7.60 1.26
N SER A 171 -7.90 8.29 0.40
CA SER A 171 -8.48 9.19 -0.61
C SER A 171 -9.29 8.42 -1.66
N ILE A 172 -8.79 7.25 -2.08
CA ILE A 172 -9.45 6.34 -3.02
C ILE A 172 -10.77 5.82 -2.45
N CYS A 173 -10.82 5.37 -1.19
CA CYS A 173 -12.07 4.98 -0.53
C CYS A 173 -12.92 6.21 -0.09
N SER A 174 -12.34 7.41 -0.10
CA SER A 174 -12.89 8.69 0.40
C SER A 174 -13.47 8.60 1.81
N ARG A 175 -12.81 7.84 2.70
CA ARG A 175 -13.25 7.65 4.09
C ARG A 175 -12.09 7.22 4.98
N CYS A 176 -12.29 7.39 6.29
CA CYS A 176 -11.38 6.85 7.29
C CYS A 176 -11.57 5.34 7.46
N ILE A 177 -10.45 4.62 7.54
CA ILE A 177 -10.37 3.17 7.67
C ILE A 177 -9.71 2.83 9.00
N LEU A 178 -10.37 2.00 9.80
CA LEU A 178 -9.83 1.51 11.08
C LEU A 178 -8.61 0.62 10.83
N LYS A 179 -7.55 0.79 11.63
CA LYS A 179 -6.27 0.04 11.50
C LYS A 179 -5.79 -0.06 10.05
N MET A 180 -5.85 1.04 9.31
CA MET A 180 -5.58 1.06 7.87
C MET A 180 -4.16 0.55 7.58
N ASP A 181 -4.06 -0.40 6.65
CA ASP A 181 -2.78 -0.85 6.11
C ASP A 181 -2.49 -0.18 4.77
N HIS A 182 -3.34 -0.41 3.77
CA HIS A 182 -3.23 0.22 2.45
C HIS A 182 -4.56 0.09 1.69
N HIS A 183 -4.67 0.80 0.56
CA HIS A 183 -5.70 0.51 -0.43
C HIS A 183 -5.14 -0.49 -1.45
N CYS A 184 -5.84 -1.59 -1.71
CA CYS A 184 -5.36 -2.64 -2.59
C CYS A 184 -6.23 -2.70 -3.86
N PRO A 185 -5.71 -2.29 -5.04
CA PRO A 185 -6.43 -2.39 -6.30
C PRO A 185 -6.81 -3.84 -6.65
N TRP A 186 -5.97 -4.81 -6.29
CA TRP A 186 -6.19 -6.25 -6.50
C TRP A 186 -7.38 -6.84 -5.73
N LEU A 187 -7.85 -6.12 -4.71
CA LEU A 187 -9.06 -6.45 -3.97
C LEU A 187 -10.25 -5.55 -4.31
N ASN A 188 -10.00 -4.47 -5.07
CA ASN A 188 -10.90 -3.32 -5.18
C ASN A 188 -11.44 -2.86 -3.81
N ASN A 189 -10.59 -2.93 -2.77
CA ASN A 189 -10.98 -2.68 -1.39
C ASN A 189 -9.80 -2.15 -0.58
N CYS A 190 -10.11 -1.37 0.45
CA CYS A 190 -9.15 -0.98 1.46
C CYS A 190 -8.83 -2.19 2.37
N VAL A 191 -7.57 -2.33 2.81
CA VAL A 191 -7.15 -3.32 3.81
C VAL A 191 -7.08 -2.61 5.17
N GLY A 192 -7.91 -3.06 6.12
CA GLY A 192 -8.06 -2.47 7.44
C GLY A 192 -8.40 -3.53 8.50
N HIS A 193 -8.88 -3.10 9.66
CA HIS A 193 -9.06 -3.93 10.85
C HIS A 193 -9.75 -5.28 10.59
N PHE A 194 -10.90 -5.27 9.92
CA PHE A 194 -11.74 -6.48 9.78
C PHE A 194 -11.32 -7.42 8.65
N ASN A 195 -10.56 -6.95 7.66
CA ASN A 195 -10.17 -7.77 6.51
C ASN A 195 -8.66 -8.01 6.36
N HIS A 196 -7.82 -7.41 7.20
CA HIS A 196 -6.36 -7.57 7.12
C HIS A 196 -5.93 -9.04 7.17
N ARG A 197 -6.54 -9.85 8.04
CA ARG A 197 -6.22 -11.29 8.15
C ARG A 197 -6.55 -12.05 6.86
N TYR A 198 -7.67 -11.72 6.21
CA TYR A 198 -8.05 -12.36 4.94
C TYR A 198 -7.10 -11.98 3.81
N PHE A 199 -6.69 -10.70 3.73
CA PHE A 199 -5.68 -10.25 2.76
C PHE A 199 -4.36 -11.01 2.94
N PHE A 200 -3.83 -11.09 4.17
CA PHE A 200 -2.58 -11.80 4.42
C PHE A 200 -2.68 -13.28 4.07
N SER A 201 -3.75 -13.95 4.51
CA SER A 201 -3.98 -15.36 4.20
C SER A 201 -4.13 -15.60 2.69
N PHE A 202 -4.82 -14.71 1.97
CA PHE A 202 -4.90 -14.76 0.51
C PHE A 202 -3.50 -14.76 -0.12
N CYS A 203 -2.64 -13.79 0.25
CA CYS A 203 -1.29 -13.72 -0.27
C CYS A 203 -0.47 -14.98 0.06
N LEU A 204 -0.60 -15.49 1.29
CA LEU A 204 0.07 -16.70 1.75
C LEU A 204 -0.36 -17.93 0.95
N PHE A 205 -1.66 -18.22 0.88
CA PHE A 205 -2.18 -19.40 0.17
C PHE A 205 -1.96 -19.29 -1.33
N MET A 206 -2.07 -18.11 -1.94
CA MET A 206 -1.73 -17.92 -3.36
C MET A 206 -0.24 -18.17 -3.61
N THR A 207 0.65 -17.68 -2.74
CA THR A 207 2.09 -17.97 -2.84
C THR A 207 2.35 -19.47 -2.70
N MET A 208 1.72 -20.14 -1.73
CA MET A 208 1.83 -21.59 -1.55
C MET A 208 1.28 -22.37 -2.75
N ALA A 209 0.15 -21.94 -3.34
CA ALA A 209 -0.42 -22.54 -4.55
C ALA A 209 0.55 -22.43 -5.73
N CYS A 210 1.10 -21.24 -5.94
CA CYS A 210 2.04 -20.96 -7.02
C CYS A 210 3.35 -21.75 -6.85
N ILE A 211 3.94 -21.78 -5.65
CA ILE A 211 5.14 -22.58 -5.37
C ILE A 211 4.86 -24.07 -5.61
N TYR A 212 3.72 -24.57 -5.11
CA TYR A 212 3.31 -25.95 -5.32
C TYR A 212 3.18 -26.28 -6.81
N CYS A 213 2.45 -25.48 -7.59
CA CYS A 213 2.30 -25.69 -9.02
C CYS A 213 3.66 -25.65 -9.75
N SER A 214 4.53 -24.68 -9.42
CA SER A 214 5.85 -24.55 -10.02
C SER A 214 6.77 -25.73 -9.73
N ILE A 215 6.73 -26.28 -8.51
CA ILE A 215 7.53 -27.45 -8.14
C ILE A 215 6.94 -28.71 -8.80
N SER A 216 5.64 -28.94 -8.67
CA SER A 216 4.98 -30.14 -9.19
C SER A 216 4.99 -30.22 -10.72
N ALA A 217 4.94 -29.09 -11.42
CA ALA A 217 4.97 -29.05 -12.88
C ALA A 217 6.37 -28.85 -13.47
N LYS A 218 7.45 -28.86 -12.65
CA LYS A 218 8.81 -28.54 -13.12
C LYS A 218 9.28 -29.50 -14.22
N ASP A 219 9.17 -30.81 -14.01
CA ASP A 219 9.69 -31.78 -14.97
C ASP A 219 8.82 -31.79 -16.24
N MET A 220 7.51 -31.69 -16.07
CA MET A 220 6.54 -31.53 -17.17
C MET A 220 6.81 -30.28 -18.01
N PHE A 221 7.24 -29.19 -17.36
CA PHE A 221 7.66 -27.96 -18.02
C PHE A 221 8.93 -28.17 -18.84
N LEU A 222 9.94 -28.84 -18.29
CA LEU A 222 11.19 -29.11 -19.02
C LEU A 222 10.92 -29.98 -20.26
N ASP A 223 10.09 -31.01 -20.12
CA ASP A 223 9.70 -31.86 -21.25
C ASP A 223 8.92 -31.08 -22.31
N ALA A 224 7.93 -30.28 -21.89
CA ALA A 224 7.17 -29.43 -22.79
C ALA A 224 8.03 -28.37 -23.50
N TYR A 225 8.98 -27.78 -22.79
CA TYR A 225 9.91 -26.80 -23.34
C TYR A 225 10.82 -27.45 -24.39
N ASN A 226 11.42 -28.59 -24.09
CA ASN A 226 12.26 -29.34 -25.02
C ASN A 226 11.46 -29.80 -26.26
N ALA A 227 10.20 -30.21 -26.10
CA ALA A 227 9.32 -30.57 -27.21
C ALA A 227 8.95 -29.36 -28.10
N ILE A 228 8.80 -28.18 -27.51
CA ILE A 228 8.60 -26.94 -28.29
C ILE A 228 9.89 -26.56 -29.02
N GLU A 229 11.05 -26.68 -28.38
CA GLU A 229 12.35 -26.40 -29.00
C GLU A 229 12.64 -27.34 -30.18
N SER A 230 12.38 -28.65 -30.02
CA SER A 230 12.54 -29.63 -31.11
C SER A 230 11.59 -29.40 -32.28
N SER A 231 10.46 -28.70 -32.07
CA SER A 231 9.55 -28.32 -33.16
C SER A 231 10.16 -27.35 -34.18
N TYR A 232 11.30 -26.72 -33.86
CA TYR A 232 12.06 -25.88 -34.79
C TYR A 232 13.14 -26.65 -35.58
N GLN A 233 13.35 -27.93 -35.30
CA GLN A 233 14.30 -28.77 -36.04
C GLN A 233 13.75 -29.16 -37.42
N THR A 234 14.64 -29.53 -38.35
CA THR A 234 14.29 -29.99 -39.70
C THR A 234 14.71 -31.46 -39.92
N PRO A 235 13.77 -32.38 -40.21
CA PRO A 235 12.32 -32.18 -40.25
C PRO A 235 11.73 -32.03 -38.82
N PRO A 236 10.63 -31.29 -38.66
CA PRO A 236 10.00 -31.15 -37.36
C PRO A 236 9.31 -32.45 -36.93
N PRO A 237 9.30 -32.77 -35.62
CA PRO A 237 8.54 -33.91 -35.10
C PRO A 237 7.03 -33.76 -35.37
N ALA A 238 6.38 -34.87 -35.69
CA ALA A 238 4.96 -34.92 -36.03
C ALA A 238 4.05 -34.92 -34.78
N PHE A 239 4.04 -33.82 -34.03
CA PHE A 239 3.10 -33.65 -32.92
C PHE A 239 1.67 -33.37 -33.41
N THR A 240 0.68 -33.87 -32.70
CA THR A 240 -0.73 -33.53 -32.89
C THR A 240 -1.02 -32.09 -32.43
N ARG A 241 -2.17 -31.54 -32.84
CA ARG A 241 -2.61 -30.22 -32.37
C ARG A 241 -2.82 -30.21 -30.84
N GLN A 242 -3.33 -31.31 -30.28
CA GLN A 242 -3.60 -31.44 -28.86
C GLN A 242 -2.30 -31.42 -28.04
N GLU A 243 -1.29 -32.20 -28.43
CA GLU A 243 0.02 -32.22 -27.76
C GLU A 243 0.67 -30.83 -27.78
N ARG A 244 0.64 -30.13 -28.92
CA ARG A 244 1.15 -28.75 -29.00
C ARG A 244 0.44 -27.81 -28.04
N MET A 245 -0.88 -27.95 -27.86
CA MET A 245 -1.63 -27.14 -26.92
C MET A 245 -1.24 -27.46 -25.47
N VAL A 246 -1.11 -28.75 -25.13
CA VAL A 246 -0.68 -29.18 -23.79
C VAL A 246 0.71 -28.63 -23.47
N HIS A 247 1.70 -28.77 -24.37
CA HIS A 247 3.05 -28.25 -24.14
C HIS A 247 3.04 -26.73 -23.89
N LYS A 248 2.31 -25.97 -24.71
CA LYS A 248 2.17 -24.51 -24.53
C LYS A 248 1.47 -24.15 -23.21
N SER A 249 0.44 -24.90 -22.82
CA SER A 249 -0.26 -24.70 -21.55
C SER A 249 0.63 -24.99 -20.34
N LEU A 250 1.48 -26.03 -20.39
CA LEU A 250 2.43 -26.35 -19.32
C LEU A 250 3.51 -25.28 -19.16
N VAL A 251 4.02 -24.74 -20.28
CA VAL A 251 4.95 -23.60 -20.26
C VAL A 251 4.29 -22.35 -19.67
N TYR A 252 3.08 -22.01 -20.11
CA TYR A 252 2.32 -20.89 -19.55
C TYR A 252 2.08 -21.06 -18.04
N LEU A 253 1.64 -22.24 -17.60
CA LEU A 253 1.39 -22.56 -16.20
C LEU A 253 2.65 -22.30 -15.36
N TRP A 254 3.78 -22.92 -15.73
CA TRP A 254 5.00 -22.85 -14.94
C TRP A 254 5.59 -21.44 -14.90
N VAL A 255 5.57 -20.70 -16.02
CA VAL A 255 6.07 -19.31 -16.07
C VAL A 255 5.19 -18.39 -15.23
N LEU A 256 3.87 -18.51 -15.35
CA LEU A 256 2.93 -17.69 -14.58
C LEU A 256 3.06 -17.97 -13.08
N THR A 257 3.03 -19.25 -12.67
CA THR A 257 3.08 -19.57 -11.23
C THR A 257 4.44 -19.23 -10.63
N SER A 258 5.54 -19.42 -11.36
CA SER A 258 6.89 -19.11 -10.84
C SER A 258 7.09 -17.60 -10.69
N SER A 259 6.65 -16.80 -11.66
CA SER A 259 6.75 -15.33 -11.57
C SER A 259 5.86 -14.75 -10.46
N VAL A 260 4.62 -15.24 -10.33
CA VAL A 260 3.71 -14.82 -9.25
C VAL A 260 4.25 -15.27 -7.89
N ALA A 261 4.82 -16.47 -7.76
CA ALA A 261 5.41 -16.94 -6.51
C ALA A 261 6.53 -16.02 -6.01
N VAL A 262 7.39 -15.53 -6.90
CA VAL A 262 8.46 -14.58 -6.54
C VAL A 262 7.89 -13.23 -6.13
N ALA A 263 7.04 -12.65 -6.96
CA ALA A 263 6.49 -11.31 -6.71
C ALA A 263 5.61 -11.27 -5.45
N LEU A 264 4.66 -12.21 -5.34
CA LEU A 264 3.75 -12.29 -4.20
C LEU A 264 4.43 -12.84 -2.96
N GLY A 265 5.41 -13.73 -3.09
CA GLY A 265 6.22 -14.22 -1.97
C GLY A 265 6.97 -13.10 -1.27
N GLY A 266 7.57 -12.17 -2.02
CA GLY A 266 8.19 -10.97 -1.46
C GLY A 266 7.19 -10.09 -0.67
N LEU A 267 5.97 -9.92 -1.18
CA LEU A 267 4.91 -9.18 -0.50
C LEU A 267 4.45 -9.91 0.78
N THR A 268 4.24 -11.23 0.71
CA THR A 268 3.87 -12.06 1.85
C THR A 268 4.91 -11.98 2.97
N LEU A 269 6.20 -12.08 2.64
CA LEU A 269 7.29 -11.94 3.60
C LEU A 269 7.34 -10.53 4.21
N TRP A 270 7.09 -9.50 3.41
CA TRP A 270 7.02 -8.12 3.91
C TRP A 270 5.91 -7.94 4.94
N HIS A 271 4.69 -8.39 4.64
CA HIS A 271 3.58 -8.31 5.59
C HIS A 271 3.82 -9.20 6.82
N ALA A 272 4.42 -10.38 6.66
CA ALA A 272 4.80 -11.23 7.79
C ALA A 272 5.77 -10.51 8.76
N MET A 273 6.72 -9.72 8.23
CA MET A 273 7.61 -8.89 9.06
C MET A 273 6.86 -7.76 9.77
N LEU A 274 5.90 -7.12 9.11
CA LEU A 274 5.05 -6.07 9.69
C LEU A 274 4.20 -6.62 10.85
N ILE A 275 3.51 -7.74 10.63
CA ILE A 275 2.71 -8.44 11.64
C ILE A 275 3.60 -8.85 12.82
N SER A 276 4.78 -9.42 12.54
CA SER A 276 5.75 -9.77 13.58
C SER A 276 6.19 -8.57 14.43
N ARG A 277 6.15 -7.35 13.89
CA ARG A 277 6.45 -6.09 14.60
C ARG A 277 5.22 -5.44 15.22
N GLY A 278 4.01 -5.91 14.94
CA GLY A 278 2.76 -5.33 15.43
C GLY A 278 2.41 -4.01 14.72
N GLU A 279 2.90 -3.80 13.50
CA GLU A 279 2.75 -2.56 12.73
C GLU A 279 1.95 -2.83 11.45
N THR A 280 1.19 -1.83 10.98
CA THR A 280 0.70 -1.76 9.59
C THR A 280 1.75 -1.11 8.69
N SER A 281 1.53 -1.16 7.37
CA SER A 281 2.38 -0.50 6.37
C SER A 281 2.48 1.02 6.61
N VAL A 282 1.36 1.66 6.97
CA VAL A 282 1.33 3.09 7.33
C VAL A 282 2.13 3.35 8.61
N GLU A 283 1.91 2.52 9.63
CA GLU A 283 2.59 2.66 10.92
C GLU A 283 4.09 2.47 10.81
N ARG A 284 4.57 1.58 9.94
CA ARG A 284 6.00 1.42 9.69
C ARG A 284 6.63 2.75 9.28
N HIS A 285 5.96 3.54 8.42
CA HIS A 285 6.47 4.84 7.99
C HIS A 285 6.46 5.86 9.12
N ILE A 286 5.38 5.89 9.91
CA ILE A 286 5.24 6.77 11.08
C ILE A 286 6.32 6.42 12.13
N ASN A 287 6.44 5.14 12.49
CA ASN A 287 7.42 4.63 13.45
C ASN A 287 8.85 4.85 12.96
N ARG A 288 9.13 4.78 11.65
CA ARG A 288 10.44 5.12 11.08
C ARG A 288 10.78 6.59 11.29
N LYS A 289 9.83 7.50 11.05
CA LYS A 289 10.00 8.94 11.28
C LYS A 289 10.19 9.23 12.77
N GLU A 290 9.36 8.65 13.64
CA GLU A 290 9.44 8.90 15.08
C GLU A 290 10.71 8.32 15.70
N ARG A 291 11.17 7.15 15.23
CA ARG A 291 12.47 6.59 15.63
C ARG A 291 13.63 7.52 15.29
N LYS A 292 13.61 8.15 14.11
CA LYS A 292 14.63 9.14 13.72
C LYS A 292 14.56 10.37 14.64
N ARG A 293 13.35 10.88 14.91
CA ARG A 293 13.12 12.05 15.78
C ARG A 293 13.58 11.81 17.21
N LEU A 294 13.24 10.66 17.81
CA LEU A 294 13.62 10.32 19.17
C LEU A 294 15.12 10.04 19.29
N ARG A 295 15.73 9.39 18.29
CA ARG A 295 17.19 9.17 18.26
C ARG A 295 17.98 10.49 18.31
N LEU A 296 17.51 11.52 17.61
CA LEU A 296 18.12 12.87 17.67
C LEU A 296 18.01 13.51 19.06
N LYS A 297 17.05 13.08 19.88
CA LYS A 297 16.86 13.52 21.27
C LYS A 297 17.52 12.58 22.29
N GLY A 298 18.32 11.60 21.84
CA GLY A 298 18.91 10.58 22.71
C GLY A 298 17.91 9.58 23.30
N LYS A 299 16.66 9.54 22.79
CA LYS A 299 15.60 8.64 23.26
C LYS A 299 15.42 7.44 22.33
N VAL A 300 14.97 6.32 22.88
CA VAL A 300 14.69 5.10 22.13
C VAL A 300 13.19 4.96 21.90
N PHE A 301 12.78 4.87 20.62
CA PHE A 301 11.40 4.60 20.26
C PHE A 301 11.02 3.15 20.58
N ARG A 302 9.89 2.95 21.26
CA ARG A 302 9.26 1.65 21.46
C ARG A 302 7.88 1.65 20.82
N ASN A 303 7.60 0.68 19.95
CA ASN A 303 6.27 0.55 19.34
C ASN A 303 5.25 0.14 20.42
N PRO A 304 4.23 0.97 20.72
CA PRO A 304 3.25 0.70 21.78
C PRO A 304 2.37 -0.52 21.49
N TYR A 305 2.22 -0.91 20.22
CA TYR A 305 1.41 -2.06 19.79
C TYR A 305 2.21 -3.36 19.69
N HIS A 306 3.52 -3.34 19.93
CA HIS A 306 4.34 -4.55 19.88
C HIS A 306 4.14 -5.39 21.15
N ARG A 307 3.72 -6.65 21.01
CA ARG A 307 3.51 -7.62 22.11
C ARG A 307 4.49 -8.80 22.11
N GLY A 308 5.52 -8.73 21.28
CA GLY A 308 6.38 -9.86 20.95
C GLY A 308 5.86 -10.61 19.71
N LYS A 309 6.78 -11.22 18.94
CA LYS A 309 6.49 -11.76 17.61
C LYS A 309 5.31 -12.74 17.61
N ILE A 310 5.34 -13.76 18.47
CA ILE A 310 4.31 -14.80 18.55
C ILE A 310 2.95 -14.21 18.97
N ASN A 311 2.94 -13.34 19.99
CA ASN A 311 1.70 -12.72 20.47
C ASN A 311 1.07 -11.80 19.40
N ASN A 312 1.88 -11.10 18.61
CA ASN A 312 1.36 -10.30 17.51
C ASN A 312 0.64 -11.20 16.47
N TRP A 313 1.20 -12.37 16.15
CA TRP A 313 0.55 -13.35 15.26
C TRP A 313 -0.73 -13.92 15.86
N LYS A 314 -0.73 -14.26 17.16
CA LYS A 314 -1.93 -14.72 17.86
C LYS A 314 -3.04 -13.67 17.81
N ILE A 315 -2.73 -12.41 18.11
CA ILE A 315 -3.71 -11.31 18.03
C ILE A 315 -4.19 -11.09 16.59
N PHE A 316 -3.28 -11.17 15.62
CA PHE A 316 -3.60 -10.96 14.20
C PHE A 316 -4.56 -12.01 13.65
N PHE A 317 -4.32 -13.29 13.96
CA PHE A 317 -5.18 -14.40 13.57
C PHE A 317 -6.32 -14.68 14.56
N GLY A 318 -6.41 -13.93 15.65
CA GLY A 318 -7.41 -14.16 16.71
C GLY A 318 -7.26 -15.54 17.37
N VAL A 319 -6.06 -16.05 17.57
CA VAL A 319 -5.79 -17.35 18.21
C VAL A 319 -5.72 -17.17 19.73
N GLU A 320 -6.66 -17.77 20.45
CA GLU A 320 -6.71 -17.74 21.92
C GLU A 320 -6.30 -19.09 22.52
N LYS A 321 -6.77 -20.19 21.93
CA LYS A 321 -6.49 -21.58 22.30
C LYS A 321 -5.63 -22.26 21.25
N GLN A 322 -4.97 -23.37 21.58
CA GLN A 322 -4.15 -24.11 20.60
C GLN A 322 -4.98 -24.68 19.44
N SER A 323 -6.21 -25.12 19.70
CA SER A 323 -7.13 -25.62 18.67
C SER A 323 -7.53 -24.56 17.64
N ASP A 324 -7.41 -23.27 17.98
CA ASP A 324 -7.73 -22.17 17.06
C ASP A 324 -6.77 -22.11 15.88
N TRP A 325 -5.54 -22.65 15.99
CA TRP A 325 -4.66 -22.73 14.82
C TRP A 325 -5.29 -23.54 13.68
N LEU A 326 -5.97 -24.63 14.01
CA LEU A 326 -6.67 -25.44 13.02
C LEU A 326 -7.93 -24.72 12.52
N THR A 327 -8.81 -24.29 13.43
CA THR A 327 -10.15 -23.79 13.08
C THR A 327 -10.17 -22.35 12.56
N ARG A 328 -9.15 -21.54 12.87
CA ARG A 328 -9.06 -20.10 12.51
C ARG A 328 -8.03 -19.80 11.42
N VAL A 329 -7.02 -20.66 11.24
CA VAL A 329 -5.91 -20.43 10.29
C VAL A 329 -5.87 -21.47 9.17
N LEU A 330 -6.01 -22.76 9.48
CA LEU A 330 -5.90 -23.85 8.48
C LEU A 330 -7.24 -24.22 7.83
N LEU A 331 -8.35 -23.73 8.36
CA LEU A 331 -9.70 -23.91 7.80
C LEU A 331 -10.36 -22.55 7.49
N PRO A 332 -11.30 -22.49 6.53
CA PRO A 332 -12.12 -21.31 6.31
C PRO A 332 -12.81 -20.84 7.59
N SER A 333 -12.57 -19.59 7.99
CA SER A 333 -13.05 -19.09 9.27
C SER A 333 -13.49 -17.63 9.20
N GLY A 334 -14.77 -17.38 9.52
CA GLY A 334 -15.42 -16.07 9.43
C GLY A 334 -15.31 -15.21 10.70
N HIS A 335 -14.59 -15.66 11.73
CA HIS A 335 -14.55 -15.00 13.04
C HIS A 335 -14.07 -13.54 12.98
N LEU A 336 -14.44 -12.73 13.97
CA LEU A 336 -14.01 -11.33 14.03
C LEU A 336 -12.57 -11.22 14.56
N PRO A 337 -11.78 -10.23 14.09
CA PRO A 337 -10.49 -9.94 14.71
C PRO A 337 -10.66 -9.54 16.18
N HIS A 338 -9.57 -9.62 16.95
CA HIS A 338 -9.57 -9.17 18.33
C HIS A 338 -9.82 -7.65 18.42
N GLY A 339 -10.80 -7.26 19.23
CA GLY A 339 -11.20 -5.86 19.45
C GLY A 339 -12.03 -5.25 18.32
N ASP A 340 -12.55 -4.05 18.57
CA ASP A 340 -13.41 -3.28 17.66
C ASP A 340 -12.63 -2.44 16.63
N GLY A 341 -11.33 -2.26 16.84
CA GLY A 341 -10.46 -1.42 16.02
C GLY A 341 -10.52 0.07 16.35
N LEU A 342 -11.36 0.45 17.32
CA LEU A 342 -11.51 1.81 17.84
C LEU A 342 -10.57 2.03 19.03
N THR A 343 -10.48 1.03 19.90
CA THR A 343 -9.64 1.06 21.10
C THR A 343 -8.54 -0.01 21.03
N TRP A 344 -7.42 0.28 21.69
CA TRP A 344 -6.25 -0.59 21.69
C TRP A 344 -5.61 -0.57 23.07
N ASP A 345 -5.44 -1.74 23.67
CA ASP A 345 -4.64 -1.83 24.88
C ASP A 345 -3.20 -1.43 24.55
N CYS A 346 -2.58 -0.59 25.38
CA CYS A 346 -1.18 -0.19 25.27
C CYS A 346 -0.50 -0.45 26.63
N PRO A 347 0.55 -1.30 26.75
CA PRO A 347 1.17 -1.65 28.01
C PRO A 347 1.98 -0.49 28.58
N SER A 348 2.39 0.45 27.72
CA SER A 348 3.22 1.60 28.06
C SER A 348 2.53 2.61 28.99
N HIS A 349 1.21 2.56 29.14
CA HIS A 349 0.50 3.49 30.02
C HIS A 349 0.54 3.12 31.51
N ARG A 350 1.09 1.95 31.88
CA ARG A 350 1.05 1.54 33.30
C ARG A 350 2.28 1.88 34.14
N ASN A 351 3.49 2.17 33.60
CA ASN A 351 4.67 2.25 34.50
C ASN A 351 5.96 2.94 33.98
N ASN A 352 5.95 3.95 33.09
CA ASN A 352 7.24 4.57 32.73
C ASN A 352 7.17 6.06 32.35
N THR A 353 7.62 6.92 33.27
CA THR A 353 7.74 8.38 33.11
C THR A 353 8.82 8.81 32.08
N MET A 354 9.59 7.87 31.51
CA MET A 354 10.61 8.17 30.50
C MET A 354 10.32 7.65 29.08
N ALA A 355 9.22 6.92 28.88
CA ALA A 355 8.83 6.44 27.55
C ALA A 355 7.56 7.18 27.09
N ILE A 356 7.73 8.12 26.17
CA ILE A 356 6.65 8.68 25.33
C ILE A 356 6.90 8.21 23.92
#